data_AF-A0A7Y7TQP5-F1
#
_entry.id   AF-A0A7Y7TQP5-F1
#
_cell.length_a   1.000
_cell.length_b   1.000
_cell.length_c   1.000
_cell.angle_alpha   90.00
_cell.angle_beta   90.00
_cell.angle_gamma   90.00
#
_symmetry.space_group_name_H-M   'P 1'
#
loop_
_entity.id
_entity.type
_entity.pdbx_description
1 polymer ?
#
loop_
_entity_poly.entity_id
_entity_poly.type
_entity_poly.pdbx_seq_one_letter_code
_entity_poly.pdbx_strand_id
1 'polypeptide(L)'
;MKKNILKIGFLFGISVFLVSWGSTGHNKISQNTSLSFPVSPSFLQIWSDSLAMNASNADYRKSTDPMEQYNHYIDIDTYPEFIANGTIPSTYDSVVSIHGQTFVTDNGILPWATLTYYDSLVMAFQAGNMHQAMLYASDVGHYVADGHMPMHLCANYDGQLTGQAGIHSRYESTMIGSYVNQITYTGSSLNYIPDVKTYIFEYIYTNQTYVDSVLA
;
A
#
# COMPACT_ATOMS: atom_id res chain seq x y z
N MET A 1 12.74 -30.06 -42.07
CA MET A 1 12.49 -28.73 -41.48
C MET A 1 11.38 -28.87 -40.44
N LYS A 2 11.73 -28.96 -39.15
CA LYS A 2 10.75 -29.05 -38.05
C LYS A 2 10.31 -27.63 -37.67
N LYS A 3 9.02 -27.32 -37.83
CA LYS A 3 8.43 -26.08 -37.33
C LYS A 3 8.25 -26.22 -35.81
N ASN A 4 9.02 -25.47 -35.04
CA ASN A 4 8.80 -25.29 -33.62
C ASN A 4 7.59 -24.37 -33.44
N ILE A 5 6.47 -24.94 -32.97
CA ILE A 5 5.31 -24.17 -32.53
C ILE A 5 5.64 -23.67 -31.12
N LEU A 6 5.88 -22.36 -31.02
CA LEU A 6 6.03 -21.66 -29.74
C LEU A 6 4.69 -21.76 -29.01
N LYS A 7 4.66 -22.44 -27.86
CA LYS A 7 3.51 -22.41 -26.94
C LYS A 7 3.54 -21.06 -26.23
N ILE A 8 2.68 -20.13 -26.65
CA ILE A 8 2.36 -18.94 -25.86
C ILE A 8 1.49 -19.43 -24.71
N GLY A 9 2.08 -19.52 -23.51
CA GLY A 9 1.34 -19.74 -22.29
C GLY A 9 0.58 -18.46 -21.94
N PHE A 10 -0.74 -18.53 -21.96
CA PHE A 10 -1.61 -17.50 -21.41
C PHE A 10 -1.51 -17.62 -19.88
N LEU A 11 -0.83 -16.69 -19.22
CA LEU A 11 -0.90 -16.55 -17.76
C LEU A 11 -2.28 -15.98 -17.45
N PHE A 12 -3.15 -16.81 -16.90
CA PHE A 12 -4.36 -16.35 -16.23
C PHE A 12 -3.93 -15.45 -15.07
N GLY A 13 -4.36 -14.18 -15.09
CA GLY A 13 -4.26 -13.30 -13.95
C GLY A 13 -5.05 -13.90 -12.79
N ILE A 14 -4.35 -14.47 -11.82
CA ILE A 14 -4.94 -14.74 -10.52
C ILE A 14 -5.07 -13.36 -9.87
N SER A 15 -6.29 -12.85 -9.74
CA SER A 15 -6.56 -11.73 -8.84
C SER A 15 -6.23 -12.20 -7.43
N VAL A 16 -5.04 -11.84 -6.95
CA VAL A 16 -4.61 -12.13 -5.59
C VAL A 16 -5.14 -11.02 -4.71
N PHE A 17 -5.92 -11.41 -3.70
CA PHE A 17 -6.35 -10.50 -2.64
C PHE A 17 -5.14 -10.27 -1.72
N LEU A 18 -4.34 -9.27 -2.04
CA LEU A 18 -3.30 -8.75 -1.15
C LEU A 18 -3.99 -7.97 -0.04
N VAL A 19 -3.70 -8.21 1.23
CA VAL A 19 -4.37 -7.58 2.39
C VAL A 19 -3.30 -7.19 3.40
N SER A 20 -2.36 -6.33 2.99
CA SER A 20 -1.06 -5.98 3.61
C SER A 20 -0.82 -6.34 5.07
N TRP A 21 -1.69 -5.91 5.98
CA TRP A 21 -1.55 -6.14 7.43
C TRP A 21 -2.70 -6.97 8.02
N GLY A 22 -3.51 -7.56 7.16
CA GLY A 22 -4.83 -8.09 7.44
C GLY A 22 -5.77 -7.01 7.97
N SER A 23 -7.06 -7.35 8.10
CA SER A 23 -8.02 -6.44 8.74
C SER A 23 -7.59 -6.07 10.18
N THR A 24 -6.96 -7.01 10.90
CA THR A 24 -6.46 -6.79 12.26
C THR A 24 -5.36 -5.73 12.33
N GLY A 25 -4.35 -5.81 11.45
CA GLY A 25 -3.24 -4.86 11.47
C GLY A 25 -3.66 -3.49 10.98
N HIS A 26 -4.44 -3.39 9.88
CA HIS A 26 -4.99 -2.11 9.43
C HIS A 26 -5.83 -1.42 10.50
N ASN A 27 -6.71 -2.18 11.17
CA ASN A 27 -7.51 -1.67 12.29
C ASN A 27 -6.61 -1.14 13.42
N LYS A 28 -5.62 -1.92 13.85
CA LYS A 28 -4.73 -1.55 14.95
C LYS A 28 -3.86 -0.33 14.63
N ILE A 29 -3.27 -0.28 13.44
CA ILE A 29 -2.47 0.84 12.94
C ILE A 29 -3.34 2.11 12.94
N SER A 30 -4.52 2.03 12.30
CA SER A 30 -5.43 3.17 12.17
C SER A 30 -5.94 3.69 13.51
N GLN A 31 -6.36 2.80 14.42
CA GLN A 31 -6.79 3.17 15.78
C GLN A 31 -5.68 3.92 16.53
N ASN A 32 -4.43 3.45 16.41
CA ASN A 32 -3.31 4.00 17.17
C ASN A 32 -2.75 5.31 16.59
N THR A 33 -3.20 5.77 15.40
CA THR A 33 -2.79 7.08 14.85
C THR A 33 -3.15 8.24 15.77
N SER A 34 -4.25 8.11 16.53
CA SER A 34 -4.72 9.09 17.52
C SER A 34 -3.69 9.40 18.62
N LEU A 35 -2.79 8.45 18.91
CA LEU A 35 -1.69 8.62 19.87
C LEU A 35 -0.68 9.70 19.43
N SER A 36 -0.59 9.96 18.12
CA SER A 36 0.25 11.02 17.56
C SER A 36 -0.54 12.31 17.25
N PHE A 37 -1.87 12.29 17.24
CA PHE A 37 -2.67 13.47 16.90
C PHE A 37 -2.58 14.56 17.98
N PRO A 38 -2.55 15.85 17.59
CA PRO A 38 -2.62 16.94 18.55
C PRO A 38 -3.98 16.95 19.26
N VAL A 39 -4.04 17.55 20.44
CA VAL A 39 -5.31 17.71 21.20
C VAL A 39 -6.30 18.62 20.46
N SER A 40 -5.78 19.58 19.69
CA SER A 40 -6.57 20.49 18.86
C SER A 40 -6.08 20.42 17.41
N PRO A 41 -7.00 20.34 16.43
CA PRO A 41 -8.45 20.32 16.59
C PRO A 41 -8.96 18.95 17.10
N SER A 42 -9.96 18.97 17.99
CA SER A 42 -10.43 17.77 18.71
C SER A 42 -11.06 16.70 17.82
N PHE A 43 -11.50 17.06 16.61
CA PHE A 43 -12.11 16.09 15.68
C PHE A 43 -11.15 14.94 15.32
N LEU A 44 -9.84 15.20 15.30
CA LEU A 44 -8.84 14.17 15.00
C LEU A 44 -8.88 13.02 16.02
N GLN A 45 -9.06 13.36 17.30
CA GLN A 45 -9.21 12.36 18.36
C GLN A 45 -10.54 11.60 18.24
N ILE A 46 -11.62 12.30 17.87
CA ILE A 46 -12.95 11.68 17.67
C ILE A 46 -12.94 10.68 16.51
N TRP A 47 -12.11 10.90 15.49
CA TRP A 47 -12.05 10.03 14.33
C TRP A 47 -11.38 8.68 14.58
N SER A 48 -10.66 8.49 15.69
CA SER A 48 -9.88 7.27 15.96
C SER A 48 -10.65 5.96 15.66
N ASP A 49 -11.83 5.81 16.24
CA ASP A 49 -12.66 4.60 16.06
C ASP A 49 -13.18 4.50 14.62
N SER A 50 -13.51 5.63 14.00
CA SER A 50 -13.98 5.64 12.60
C SER A 50 -12.86 5.27 11.64
N LEU A 51 -11.65 5.75 11.86
CA LEU A 51 -10.48 5.39 11.07
C LEU A 51 -10.22 3.89 11.16
N ALA A 52 -10.28 3.33 12.37
CA ALA A 52 -10.09 1.90 12.61
C ALA A 52 -11.18 1.02 11.98
N MET A 53 -12.46 1.42 12.09
CA MET A 53 -13.58 0.67 11.50
C MET A 53 -13.56 0.67 9.98
N ASN A 54 -13.08 1.76 9.37
CA ASN A 54 -13.02 1.91 7.92
C ASN A 54 -11.65 1.53 7.33
N ALA A 55 -10.71 1.07 8.16
CA ALA A 55 -9.33 0.81 7.77
C ALA A 55 -9.16 -0.27 6.68
N SER A 56 -10.15 -1.14 6.51
CA SER A 56 -10.14 -2.23 5.51
C SER A 56 -11.12 -1.98 4.37
N ASN A 57 -11.71 -0.78 4.26
CA ASN A 57 -12.68 -0.49 3.21
C ASN A 57 -12.07 -0.60 1.80
N ALA A 58 -10.80 -0.21 1.65
CA ALA A 58 -10.04 -0.40 0.42
C ALA A 58 -9.98 -1.87 -0.01
N ASP A 59 -9.73 -2.79 0.93
CA ASP A 59 -9.77 -4.22 0.63
C ASP A 59 -11.15 -4.68 0.16
N TYR A 60 -12.19 -4.21 0.83
CA TYR A 60 -13.56 -4.58 0.51
C TYR A 60 -13.98 -4.06 -0.87
N ARG A 61 -13.47 -2.88 -1.28
CA ARG A 61 -13.73 -2.30 -2.61
C ARG A 61 -13.29 -3.20 -3.76
N LYS A 62 -12.26 -4.06 -3.58
CA LYS A 62 -11.83 -5.04 -4.61
C LYS A 62 -12.96 -5.96 -5.09
N SER A 63 -13.98 -6.18 -4.26
CA SER A 63 -15.14 -7.01 -4.62
C SER A 63 -16.09 -6.34 -5.62
N THR A 64 -16.09 -5.01 -5.70
CA THR A 64 -16.99 -4.24 -6.57
C THR A 64 -16.26 -3.40 -7.62
N ASP A 65 -14.99 -3.09 -7.39
CA ASP A 65 -14.11 -2.40 -8.31
C ASP A 65 -12.86 -3.26 -8.59
N PRO A 66 -12.79 -3.95 -9.74
CA PRO A 66 -11.62 -4.74 -10.12
C PRO A 66 -10.33 -3.92 -10.24
N MET A 67 -10.41 -2.60 -10.44
CA MET A 67 -9.22 -1.76 -10.53
C MET A 67 -8.61 -1.46 -9.17
N GLU A 68 -9.39 -1.58 -8.09
CA GLU A 68 -8.92 -1.33 -6.73
C GLU A 68 -7.73 -2.21 -6.37
N GLN A 69 -7.64 -3.44 -6.89
CA GLN A 69 -6.54 -4.36 -6.54
C GLN A 69 -5.15 -3.76 -6.82
N TYR A 70 -5.02 -2.94 -7.87
CA TYR A 70 -3.76 -2.34 -8.27
C TYR A 70 -3.36 -1.16 -7.35
N ASN A 71 -4.28 -0.63 -6.55
CA ASN A 71 -3.99 0.45 -5.61
C ASN A 71 -3.22 -0.02 -4.37
N HIS A 72 -3.10 -1.34 -4.16
CA HIS A 72 -2.64 -1.91 -2.89
C HIS A 72 -1.14 -2.24 -2.90
N TYR A 73 -0.49 -2.25 -4.06
CA TYR A 73 0.90 -2.68 -4.17
C TYR A 73 1.67 -1.90 -5.24
N ILE A 74 2.99 -2.05 -5.22
CA ILE A 74 3.87 -1.72 -6.34
C ILE A 74 5.02 -2.73 -6.39
N ASP A 75 5.12 -3.50 -7.47
CA ASP A 75 6.21 -4.44 -7.70
C ASP A 75 7.46 -3.66 -8.16
N ILE A 76 8.01 -2.85 -7.26
CA ILE A 76 8.96 -1.79 -7.65
C ILE A 76 10.31 -2.35 -8.11
N ASP A 77 10.62 -3.59 -7.70
CA ASP A 77 11.78 -4.37 -8.14
C ASP A 77 11.68 -4.89 -9.58
N THR A 78 10.58 -4.61 -10.29
CA THR A 78 10.44 -4.89 -11.73
C THR A 78 10.90 -3.73 -12.61
N TYR A 79 11.08 -2.53 -12.04
CA TYR A 79 11.48 -1.34 -12.78
C TYR A 79 13.02 -1.28 -12.93
N PRO A 80 13.57 -1.27 -14.15
CA PRO A 80 15.02 -1.23 -14.37
C PRO A 80 15.73 -0.05 -13.69
N GLU A 81 15.09 1.11 -13.61
CA GLU A 81 15.63 2.31 -12.97
C GLU A 81 15.75 2.14 -11.45
N PHE A 82 14.79 1.44 -10.84
CA PHE A 82 14.86 1.09 -9.42
C PHE A 82 16.02 0.12 -9.15
N ILE A 83 16.16 -0.92 -9.97
CA ILE A 83 17.26 -1.88 -9.85
C ILE A 83 18.61 -1.18 -10.01
N ALA A 84 18.72 -0.24 -10.96
CA ALA A 84 19.97 0.45 -11.25
C ALA A 84 20.34 1.52 -10.20
N ASN A 85 19.35 2.27 -9.71
CA ASN A 85 19.58 3.52 -8.97
C ASN A 85 18.85 3.60 -7.62
N GLY A 86 18.01 2.63 -7.29
CA GLY A 86 17.15 2.63 -6.10
C GLY A 86 15.93 3.55 -6.18
N THR A 87 15.62 4.11 -7.36
CA THR A 87 14.52 5.08 -7.55
C THR A 87 13.85 4.94 -8.91
N ILE A 88 12.58 5.34 -9.01
CA ILE A 88 11.85 5.51 -10.29
C ILE A 88 11.37 6.96 -10.44
N PRO A 89 11.01 7.42 -11.66
CA PRO A 89 10.34 8.70 -11.82
C PRO A 89 9.08 8.77 -10.95
N SER A 90 8.92 9.84 -10.17
CA SER A 90 7.86 9.89 -9.16
C SER A 90 6.47 10.26 -9.71
N THR A 91 6.35 10.61 -11.00
CA THR A 91 5.07 11.00 -11.61
C THR A 91 4.53 9.89 -12.50
N TYR A 92 3.24 9.60 -12.38
CA TYR A 92 2.60 8.52 -13.13
C TYR A 92 2.81 8.66 -14.63
N ASP A 93 2.58 9.86 -15.18
CA ASP A 93 2.75 10.13 -16.61
C ASP A 93 4.18 9.88 -17.11
N SER A 94 5.19 10.19 -16.29
CA SER A 94 6.59 9.94 -16.64
C SER A 94 6.87 8.43 -16.71
N VAL A 95 6.40 7.66 -15.72
CA VAL A 95 6.61 6.21 -15.70
C VAL A 95 5.84 5.53 -16.83
N VAL A 96 4.59 5.95 -17.09
CA VAL A 96 3.79 5.47 -18.22
C VAL A 96 4.43 5.82 -19.56
N SER A 97 5.06 6.98 -19.70
CA SER A 97 5.74 7.35 -20.94
C SER A 97 6.94 6.44 -21.28
N ILE A 98 7.57 5.86 -20.25
CA ILE A 98 8.74 4.98 -20.40
C ILE A 98 8.30 3.53 -20.60
N HIS A 99 7.37 3.06 -19.77
CA HIS A 99 7.03 1.62 -19.66
C HIS A 99 5.70 1.23 -20.30
N GLY A 100 4.83 2.21 -20.58
CA GLY A 100 3.47 1.99 -21.06
C GLY A 100 2.47 1.71 -19.93
N GLN A 101 1.21 2.09 -20.16
CA GLN A 101 0.19 2.06 -19.12
C GLN A 101 -0.09 0.66 -18.57
N THR A 102 -0.19 -0.36 -19.44
CA THR A 102 -0.45 -1.74 -19.02
C THR A 102 0.63 -2.24 -18.06
N PHE A 103 1.91 -2.01 -18.38
CA PHE A 103 3.00 -2.40 -17.49
C PHE A 103 2.88 -1.70 -16.13
N VAL A 104 2.66 -0.38 -16.11
CA VAL A 104 2.59 0.38 -14.85
C VAL A 104 1.41 -0.06 -13.99
N THR A 105 0.25 -0.29 -14.60
CA THR A 105 -0.93 -0.78 -13.88
C THR A 105 -0.74 -2.19 -13.36
N ASP A 106 -0.24 -3.12 -14.18
CA ASP A 106 -0.06 -4.52 -13.79
C ASP A 106 0.99 -4.70 -12.68
N ASN A 107 1.99 -3.82 -12.62
CA ASN A 107 2.99 -3.78 -11.54
C ASN A 107 2.55 -2.92 -10.35
N GLY A 108 1.28 -2.53 -10.27
CA GLY A 108 0.72 -1.82 -9.12
C GLY A 108 0.99 -0.31 -9.11
N ILE A 109 0.02 0.43 -8.59
CA ILE A 109 -0.02 1.90 -8.61
C ILE A 109 -0.13 2.54 -7.23
N LEU A 110 0.16 1.78 -6.17
CA LEU A 110 0.11 2.21 -4.78
C LEU A 110 0.61 3.64 -4.50
N PRO A 111 1.82 4.07 -4.90
CA PRO A 111 2.30 5.42 -4.58
C PRO A 111 1.39 6.52 -5.15
N TRP A 112 0.85 6.32 -6.35
CA TRP A 112 -0.02 7.28 -7.01
C TRP A 112 -1.45 7.21 -6.49
N ALA A 113 -1.92 6.04 -6.08
CA ALA A 113 -3.19 5.88 -5.38
C ALA A 113 -3.15 6.62 -4.03
N THR A 114 -2.10 6.42 -3.21
CA THR A 114 -1.90 7.13 -1.95
C THR A 114 -1.95 8.66 -2.15
N LEU A 115 -1.24 9.17 -3.17
CA LEU A 115 -1.25 10.61 -3.48
C LEU A 115 -2.64 11.10 -3.91
N THR A 116 -3.34 10.35 -4.75
CA THR A 116 -4.69 10.69 -5.23
C THR A 116 -5.71 10.79 -4.09
N TYR A 117 -5.65 9.85 -3.15
CA TYR A 117 -6.53 9.86 -1.98
C TYR A 117 -6.14 10.94 -0.96
N TYR A 118 -4.84 11.27 -0.85
CA TYR A 118 -4.39 12.44 -0.10
C TYR A 118 -4.94 13.75 -0.69
N ASP A 119 -4.85 13.93 -2.01
CA ASP A 119 -5.38 15.15 -2.65
C ASP A 119 -6.91 15.23 -2.46
N SER A 120 -7.61 14.08 -2.53
CA SER A 120 -9.04 13.98 -2.25
C SER A 120 -9.39 14.35 -0.80
N LEU A 121 -8.57 13.92 0.16
CA LEU A 121 -8.67 14.31 1.56
C LEU A 121 -8.52 15.84 1.74
N VAL A 122 -7.51 16.44 1.10
CA VAL A 122 -7.28 17.89 1.14
C VAL A 122 -8.49 18.64 0.58
N MET A 123 -9.01 18.21 -0.58
CA MET A 123 -10.20 18.81 -1.19
C MET A 123 -11.44 18.69 -0.29
N ALA A 124 -11.63 17.54 0.37
CA ALA A 124 -12.75 17.35 1.30
C ALA A 124 -12.66 18.29 2.52
N PHE A 125 -11.46 18.50 3.07
CA PHE A 125 -11.25 19.49 4.13
C PHE A 125 -11.52 20.92 3.64
N GLN A 126 -11.03 21.30 2.46
CA GLN A 126 -11.27 22.63 1.88
C GLN A 126 -12.77 22.89 1.64
N ALA A 127 -13.53 21.85 1.27
CA ALA A 127 -14.97 21.91 1.10
C ALA A 127 -15.77 21.85 2.42
N GLY A 128 -15.10 21.67 3.57
CA GLY A 128 -15.75 21.50 4.87
C GLY A 128 -16.53 20.18 5.02
N ASN A 129 -16.33 19.21 4.12
CA ASN A 129 -17.02 17.93 4.17
C ASN A 129 -16.27 16.94 5.08
N MET A 130 -16.49 17.10 6.39
CA MET A 130 -15.76 16.35 7.42
C MET A 130 -15.99 14.83 7.34
N HIS A 131 -17.19 14.38 6.95
CA HIS A 131 -17.44 12.93 6.83
C HIS A 131 -16.65 12.34 5.66
N GLN A 132 -16.64 13.00 4.51
CA GLN A 132 -15.87 12.55 3.35
C GLN A 132 -14.37 12.63 3.62
N ALA A 133 -13.91 13.66 4.33
CA ALA A 133 -12.52 13.77 4.76
C ALA A 133 -12.13 12.61 5.68
N MET A 134 -13.00 12.19 6.61
CA MET A 134 -12.73 11.00 7.44
C MET A 134 -12.56 9.73 6.60
N LEU A 135 -13.44 9.50 5.62
CA LEU A 135 -13.35 8.33 4.75
C LEU A 135 -12.07 8.34 3.90
N TYR A 136 -11.71 9.48 3.30
CA TYR A 136 -10.45 9.59 2.57
C TYR A 136 -9.23 9.48 3.50
N ALA A 137 -9.31 9.93 4.74
CA ALA A 137 -8.25 9.71 5.72
C ALA A 137 -8.09 8.22 6.07
N SER A 138 -9.18 7.45 6.14
CA SER A 138 -9.12 5.99 6.27
C SER A 138 -8.43 5.34 5.07
N ASP A 139 -8.76 5.76 3.85
CA ASP A 139 -8.13 5.24 2.63
C ASP A 139 -6.65 5.59 2.55
N VAL A 140 -6.27 6.84 2.87
CA VAL A 140 -4.86 7.25 2.97
C VAL A 140 -4.13 6.40 4.02
N GLY A 141 -4.73 6.20 5.19
CA GLY A 141 -4.16 5.35 6.24
C GLY A 141 -3.95 3.91 5.78
N HIS A 142 -4.87 3.36 4.99
CA HIS A 142 -4.76 2.04 4.39
C HIS A 142 -3.57 1.94 3.43
N TYR A 143 -3.52 2.78 2.39
CA TYR A 143 -2.47 2.71 1.37
C TYR A 143 -1.08 3.10 1.92
N VAL A 144 -1.02 4.00 2.91
CA VAL A 144 0.24 4.25 3.63
C VAL A 144 0.70 3.00 4.37
N ALA A 145 -0.21 2.28 5.04
CA ALA A 145 0.13 1.03 5.71
C ALA A 145 0.58 -0.04 4.70
N ASP A 146 -0.10 -0.19 3.56
CA ASP A 146 0.31 -1.11 2.49
C ASP A 146 1.76 -0.87 2.07
N GLY A 147 2.12 0.40 1.86
CA GLY A 147 3.47 0.73 1.43
C GLY A 147 4.53 0.66 2.54
N HIS A 148 4.14 0.28 3.76
CA HIS A 148 5.07 -0.14 4.83
C HIS A 148 5.17 -1.66 4.96
N MET A 149 4.37 -2.42 4.21
CA MET A 149 4.42 -3.88 4.16
C MET A 149 5.41 -4.30 3.06
N PRO A 150 6.57 -4.90 3.36
CA PRO A 150 7.60 -5.15 2.35
C PRO A 150 7.12 -6.04 1.19
N MET A 151 6.26 -7.03 1.47
CA MET A 151 5.71 -7.91 0.43
C MET A 151 4.69 -7.22 -0.49
N HIS A 152 4.25 -5.99 -0.20
CA HIS A 152 3.47 -5.17 -1.15
C HIS A 152 4.35 -4.36 -2.10
N LEU A 153 5.67 -4.47 -1.94
CA LEU A 153 6.66 -3.66 -2.65
C LEU A 153 7.56 -4.49 -3.57
N CYS A 154 7.19 -5.74 -3.89
CA CYS A 154 8.02 -6.63 -4.70
C CYS A 154 7.23 -7.66 -5.50
N ALA A 155 7.73 -8.01 -6.68
CA ALA A 155 7.14 -9.04 -7.52
C ALA A 155 7.11 -10.42 -6.84
N ASN A 156 8.02 -10.68 -5.89
CA ASN A 156 8.04 -11.91 -5.09
C ASN A 156 7.13 -11.84 -3.85
N TYR A 157 6.01 -11.12 -3.95
CA TYR A 157 5.10 -10.80 -2.84
C TYR A 157 4.62 -12.01 -2.04
N ASP A 158 4.56 -13.21 -2.60
CA ASP A 158 4.15 -14.43 -1.88
C ASP A 158 5.29 -15.45 -1.75
N GLY A 159 6.53 -15.06 -2.05
CA GLY A 159 7.66 -16.00 -2.08
C GLY A 159 7.58 -17.00 -3.23
N GLN A 160 6.69 -16.76 -4.21
CA GLN A 160 6.42 -17.66 -5.33
C GLN A 160 7.63 -17.83 -6.27
N LEU A 161 8.52 -16.84 -6.32
CA LEU A 161 9.75 -16.88 -7.13
C LEU A 161 10.92 -17.57 -6.39
N THR A 162 10.81 -17.74 -5.06
CA THR A 162 11.85 -18.35 -4.21
C THR A 162 11.43 -19.67 -3.58
N GLY A 163 10.26 -20.21 -3.95
CA GLY A 163 9.75 -21.48 -3.43
C GLY A 163 9.18 -21.38 -2.00
N GLN A 164 8.78 -20.18 -1.59
CA GLN A 164 8.25 -19.84 -0.27
C GLN A 164 6.77 -19.40 -0.33
N ALA A 165 6.03 -19.87 -1.34
CA ALA A 165 4.60 -19.62 -1.54
C ALA A 165 3.79 -19.70 -0.22
N GLY A 166 2.95 -18.71 0.03
CA GLY A 166 2.15 -18.55 1.25
C GLY A 166 2.80 -17.71 2.35
N ILE A 167 4.04 -17.20 2.15
CA ILE A 167 4.71 -16.37 3.16
C ILE A 167 3.95 -15.06 3.41
N HIS A 168 3.27 -14.51 2.39
CA HIS A 168 2.54 -13.25 2.48
C HIS A 168 1.46 -13.32 3.57
N SER A 169 0.53 -14.27 3.42
CA SER A 169 -0.57 -14.48 4.36
C SER A 169 -0.07 -14.92 5.74
N ARG A 170 1.01 -15.69 5.79
CA ARG A 170 1.64 -16.08 7.06
C ARG A 170 2.17 -14.87 7.83
N TYR A 171 2.79 -13.92 7.14
CA TYR A 171 3.33 -12.71 7.73
C TYR A 171 2.23 -11.71 8.09
N GLU A 172 1.38 -11.31 7.14
CA GLU A 172 0.38 -10.25 7.37
C GLU A 172 -0.75 -10.67 8.31
N SER A 173 -1.20 -11.92 8.24
CA SER A 173 -2.44 -12.36 8.89
C SER A 173 -2.14 -13.26 10.07
N THR A 174 -1.36 -14.32 9.87
CA THR A 174 -1.10 -15.30 10.93
C THR A 174 -0.21 -14.72 12.03
N MET A 175 0.92 -14.09 11.66
CA MET A 175 1.82 -13.48 12.62
C MET A 175 1.17 -12.27 13.30
N ILE A 176 0.64 -11.31 12.54
CA ILE A 176 -0.04 -10.16 13.14
C ILE A 176 -1.21 -10.60 14.03
N GLY A 177 -2.09 -11.49 13.56
CA GLY A 177 -3.20 -11.99 14.36
C GLY A 177 -2.77 -12.66 15.68
N SER A 178 -1.65 -13.38 15.68
CA SER A 178 -1.13 -14.05 16.88
C SER A 178 -0.45 -13.09 17.86
N TYR A 179 0.19 -12.04 17.35
CA TYR A 179 1.11 -11.19 18.13
C TYR A 179 0.67 -9.73 18.26
N VAL A 180 -0.47 -9.31 17.68
CA VAL A 180 -0.92 -7.90 17.67
C VAL A 180 -1.01 -7.28 19.07
N ASN A 181 -1.38 -8.08 20.08
CA ASN A 181 -1.49 -7.62 21.46
C ASN A 181 -0.12 -7.39 22.14
N GLN A 182 0.96 -7.88 21.54
CA GLN A 182 2.33 -7.69 22.02
C GLN A 182 2.98 -6.45 21.36
N ILE A 183 2.40 -5.96 20.26
CA ILE A 183 2.88 -4.76 19.56
C ILE A 183 2.35 -3.52 20.27
N THR A 184 3.26 -2.80 20.94
CA THR A 184 2.95 -1.57 21.66
C THR A 184 3.54 -0.37 20.91
N TYR A 185 2.72 0.66 20.70
CA TYR A 185 3.12 1.94 20.14
C TYR A 185 2.68 3.06 21.09
N THR A 186 3.54 4.06 21.30
CA THR A 186 3.30 5.13 22.28
C THR A 186 2.97 6.48 21.65
N GLY A 187 2.78 6.54 20.33
CA GLY A 187 2.73 7.81 19.61
C GLY A 187 4.12 8.41 19.41
N SER A 188 4.18 9.36 18.50
CA SER A 188 5.37 10.16 18.17
C SER A 188 4.94 11.56 17.75
N SER A 189 5.86 12.53 17.86
CA SER A 189 5.60 13.90 17.40
C SER A 189 5.36 13.95 15.89
N LEU A 190 4.34 14.70 15.47
CA LEU A 190 4.07 14.92 14.05
C LEU A 190 5.09 15.88 13.45
N ASN A 191 5.56 15.56 12.24
CA ASN A 191 6.34 16.45 11.41
C ASN A 191 5.52 16.82 10.17
N TYR A 192 5.62 18.08 9.75
CA TYR A 192 5.00 18.50 8.50
C TYR A 192 5.76 17.91 7.31
N ILE A 193 5.01 17.34 6.37
CA ILE A 193 5.56 16.78 5.12
C ILE A 193 5.33 17.82 4.01
N PRO A 194 6.38 18.53 3.56
CA PRO A 194 6.22 19.60 2.56
C PRO A 194 6.02 19.07 1.14
N ASP A 195 6.55 17.89 0.83
CA ASP A 195 6.37 17.21 -0.45
C ASP A 195 5.88 15.78 -0.21
N VAL A 196 4.56 15.62 -0.26
CA VAL A 196 3.88 14.34 0.03
C VAL A 196 4.23 13.28 -0.99
N LYS A 197 4.39 13.65 -2.26
CA LYS A 197 4.78 12.71 -3.32
C LYS A 197 6.17 12.16 -3.06
N THR A 198 7.14 13.04 -2.78
CA THR A 198 8.51 12.60 -2.46
C THR A 198 8.52 11.71 -1.22
N TYR A 199 7.81 12.10 -0.16
CA TYR A 199 7.69 11.29 1.06
C TYR A 199 7.12 9.89 0.81
N ILE A 200 6.09 9.77 -0.05
CA ILE A 200 5.49 8.48 -0.41
C ILE A 200 6.52 7.53 -1.02
N PHE A 201 7.29 8.03 -1.99
CA PHE A 201 8.32 7.22 -2.62
C PHE A 201 9.47 6.89 -1.67
N GLU A 202 9.90 7.83 -0.82
CA GLU A 202 10.97 7.60 0.15
C GLU A 202 10.66 6.48 1.13
N TYR A 203 9.45 6.42 1.70
CA TYR A 203 9.10 5.31 2.59
C TYR A 203 8.97 4.00 1.80
N ILE A 204 8.51 4.01 0.56
CA ILE A 204 8.44 2.79 -0.27
C ILE A 204 9.85 2.25 -0.50
N TYR A 205 10.79 3.10 -0.94
CA TYR A 205 12.18 2.69 -1.18
C TYR A 205 12.82 2.15 0.10
N THR A 206 12.55 2.79 1.24
CA THR A 206 13.05 2.33 2.54
C THR A 206 12.47 0.97 2.91
N ASN A 207 11.14 0.82 2.86
CA ASN A 207 10.48 -0.40 3.32
C ASN A 207 10.68 -1.60 2.39
N GLN A 208 10.90 -1.37 1.09
CA GLN A 208 11.18 -2.44 0.13
C GLN A 208 12.44 -3.22 0.51
N THR A 209 13.43 -2.57 1.13
CA THR A 209 14.67 -3.25 1.54
C THR A 209 14.44 -4.36 2.56
N TYR A 210 13.33 -4.34 3.31
CA TYR A 210 12.99 -5.37 4.29
C TYR A 210 12.33 -6.62 3.69
N VAL A 211 12.19 -6.71 2.36
CA VAL A 211 11.71 -7.94 1.69
C VAL A 211 12.59 -9.14 2.05
N ASP A 212 13.90 -8.93 2.14
CA ASP A 212 14.88 -9.95 2.54
C ASP A 212 14.78 -10.39 4.01
N SER A 213 14.07 -9.61 4.83
CA SER A 213 13.90 -9.87 6.25
C SER A 213 12.64 -10.71 6.51
N VAL A 214 11.73 -10.77 5.51
CA VAL A 214 10.53 -11.61 5.54
C VAL A 214 10.75 -12.91 4.76
N LEU A 215 11.47 -12.84 3.63
CA LEU A 215 11.90 -14.00 2.87
C LEU A 215 13.13 -14.65 3.52
N ALA A 216 13.14 -15.98 3.65
CA ALA A 216 14.27 -16.73 4.19
C ALA A 216 15.27 -17.18 3.10
#